data_AF-A0A3S4B745-F1
#
_entry.id   AF-A0A3S4B745-F1
#
_cell.length_a   1.000
_cell.length_b   1.000
_cell.length_c   1.000
_cell.angle_alpha   90.00
_cell.angle_beta   90.00
_cell.angle_gamma   90.00
#
_symmetry.space_group_name_H-M   'P 1'
#
loop_
_entity.id
_entity.type
_entity.pdbx_description
1 polymer ?
#
loop_
_entity_poly.entity_id
_entity_poly.type
_entity_poly.pdbx_seq_one_letter_code
_entity_poly.pdbx_strand_id
1 'polypeptide(L)' 'MENPARELESIVCTLTQGTPEEQHDTIYRYFAPGATFEHPFCRVPSFKKLRVPGVGELDSRV' A
#
# COMPACT_ATOMS: atom_id res chain seq x y z
N MET A 1 -11.43 10.33 -4.11
CA MET A 1 -11.09 11.30 -3.05
C MET A 1 -11.76 12.58 -3.47
N GLU A 2 -12.77 13.01 -2.72
CA GLU A 2 -13.70 14.08 -3.13
C GLU A 2 -13.26 15.45 -2.56
N ASN A 3 -12.67 15.45 -1.36
CA ASN A 3 -12.07 16.61 -0.69
C ASN A 3 -10.72 16.21 -0.03
N PRO A 4 -9.62 16.23 -0.80
CA PRO A 4 -8.31 15.79 -0.32
C PRO A 4 -7.84 16.48 0.96
N ALA A 5 -8.07 17.80 1.08
CA ALA A 5 -7.62 18.56 2.24
C ALA A 5 -8.25 18.08 3.56
N ARG A 6 -9.47 17.51 3.51
CA ARG A 6 -10.16 16.97 4.68
C ARG A 6 -9.91 15.47 4.88
N GLU A 7 -9.64 14.74 3.80
CA GLU A 7 -9.51 13.27 3.83
C GLU A 7 -8.07 12.80 4.10
N LEU A 8 -7.05 13.56 3.71
CA LEU A 8 -5.65 13.11 3.74
C LEU A 8 -5.18 12.66 5.12
N GLU A 9 -5.46 13.44 6.17
CA GLU A 9 -5.08 13.10 7.54
C GLU A 9 -5.66 11.75 7.95
N SER A 10 -6.96 11.56 7.72
CA SER A 10 -7.63 10.30 8.03
C SER A 10 -7.05 9.14 7.23
N ILE A 11 -6.80 9.32 5.92
CA ILE A 11 -6.24 8.27 5.06
C ILE A 11 -4.85 7.85 5.57
N VAL A 12 -3.98 8.80 5.92
CA VAL A 12 -2.63 8.50 6.42
C VAL A 12 -2.69 7.83 7.80
N CYS A 13 -3.57 8.29 8.69
CA CYS A 13 -3.78 7.66 9.98
C CYS A 13 -4.31 6.22 9.83
N THR A 14 -5.33 5.99 9.00
CA THR A 14 -5.85 4.63 8.75
C THR A 14 -4.78 3.73 8.14
N LEU A 15 -3.97 4.23 7.19
CA LEU A 15 -2.87 3.48 6.58
C LEU A 15 -1.79 3.06 7.59
N THR A 16 -1.51 3.88 8.59
CA THR A 16 -0.36 3.68 9.50
C THR A 16 -0.75 3.13 10.87
N GLN A 17 -2.01 3.28 11.28
CA GLN A 17 -2.49 2.99 12.63
C GLN A 17 -3.76 2.13 12.65
N GLY A 18 -4.40 1.86 11.50
CA GLY A 18 -5.59 1.01 11.42
C GLY A 18 -5.28 -0.48 11.62
N THR A 19 -6.32 -1.32 11.63
CA THR A 19 -6.16 -2.79 11.61
C THR A 19 -5.51 -3.26 10.29
N PRO A 20 -4.95 -4.49 10.22
CA PRO A 20 -4.41 -5.03 8.97
C PRO A 20 -5.39 -4.95 7.79
N GLU A 21 -6.68 -5.23 8.02
CA GLU A 21 -7.73 -5.13 7.02
C GLU A 21 -7.98 -3.67 6.60
N GLU A 22 -8.07 -2.73 7.55
CA GLU A 22 -8.26 -1.31 7.24
C GLU A 22 -7.09 -0.71 6.47
N GLN A 23 -5.86 -1.09 6.84
CA GLN A 23 -4.65 -0.70 6.13
C GLN A 23 -4.64 -1.26 4.71
N HIS A 24 -4.99 -2.55 4.55
CA HIS A 24 -5.13 -3.19 3.24
C HIS A 24 -6.13 -2.41 2.38
N ASP A 25 -7.36 -2.21 2.85
CA ASP A 25 -8.40 -1.51 2.10
C ASP A 25 -8.00 -0.08 1.74
N THR A 26 -7.30 0.61 2.64
CA THR A 26 -6.78 1.97 2.40
C THR A 26 -5.78 2.00 1.25
N ILE A 27 -4.87 1.02 1.17
CA ILE A 27 -3.90 0.88 0.07
C ILE A 27 -4.63 0.71 -1.27
N TYR A 28 -5.59 -0.23 -1.36
CA TYR A 28 -6.28 -0.50 -2.63
C TYR A 28 -7.21 0.63 -3.04
N ARG A 29 -7.82 1.33 -2.09
CA ARG A 29 -8.78 2.41 -2.36
C ARG A 29 -8.11 3.71 -2.78
N TYR A 30 -6.99 4.07 -2.15
CA TYR A 30 -6.42 5.41 -2.28
C TYR A 30 -5.04 5.46 -2.95
N PHE A 31 -4.33 4.32 -3.12
CA PHE A 31 -2.98 4.31 -3.68
C PHE A 31 -2.87 3.55 -5.01
N ALA A 32 -2.24 4.19 -6.00
CA ALA A 32 -2.13 3.68 -7.35
C ALA A 32 -1.34 2.35 -7.44
N PRO A 33 -1.73 1.39 -8.31
CA PRO A 33 -0.96 0.27 -8.88
C PRO A 33 0.45 -0.06 -8.37
N GLY A 34 1.33 0.91 -8.58
CA GLY A 34 2.78 0.80 -8.40
C GLY A 34 3.32 1.65 -7.24
N ALA A 35 2.45 2.15 -6.37
CA ALA A 35 2.86 2.96 -5.23
C ALA A 35 3.77 2.14 -4.32
N THR A 36 4.90 2.75 -3.95
CA THR A 36 5.91 2.22 -3.04
C THR A 36 5.96 3.13 -1.81
N PHE A 37 6.11 2.54 -0.63
CA PHE A 37 6.28 3.30 0.62
C PHE A 37 7.75 3.29 1.03
N GLU A 38 8.34 4.47 1.19
CA GLU A 38 9.73 4.62 1.60
C GLU A 38 9.84 5.49 2.85
N HIS A 39 10.34 4.88 3.93
CA HIS A 39 10.72 5.53 5.17
C HIS A 39 12.17 5.13 5.48
N PRO A 40 12.96 5.98 6.18
CA PRO A 40 14.35 5.64 6.54
C PRO A 40 14.51 4.27 7.24
N PHE A 41 13.47 3.82 7.95
CA PHE A 41 13.46 2.56 8.69
C PHE A 41 12.54 1.48 8.11
N CYS A 42 11.77 1.76 7.06
CA CYS A 42 10.83 0.80 6.48
C CYS A 42 10.64 1.06 4.98
N ARG A 43 10.77 0.03 4.15
CA ARG A 43 10.50 0.12 2.71
C ARG A 43 9.53 -0.96 2.31
N VAL A 44 8.47 -0.57 1.59
CA VAL A 44 7.47 -1.48 1.03
C VAL A 44 7.43 -1.26 -0.48
N PRO A 45 8.28 -1.96 -1.25
CA PRO A 45 8.35 -1.82 -2.70
C PRO A 45 7.13 -2.45 -3.37
N SER A 46 6.65 -1.82 -4.44
CA SER A 46 5.69 -2.47 -5.34
C SER A 46 6.41 -3.33 -6.37
N PHE A 47 5.87 -4.53 -6.62
CA PHE A 47 6.32 -5.44 -7.65
C PHE A 47 5.11 -6.16 -8.26
N LYS A 48 5.13 -6.43 -9.57
CA LYS A 48 4.03 -7.13 -10.28
C LYS A 48 4.38 -8.47 -10.89
N LYS A 49 5.68 -8.70 -11.13
CA LYS A 49 6.21 -9.89 -11.81
C LYS A 49 7.53 -10.30 -11.16
N LEU A 50 7.56 -10.28 -9.82
CA LEU A 50 8.74 -10.70 -9.10
C LEU A 50 8.83 -12.22 -9.20
N ARG A 51 9.79 -12.71 -9.98
CA ARG A 51 10.00 -14.15 -10.13
C ARG A 51 10.83 -14.67 -8.96
N VAL A 52 10.20 -15.47 -8.09
CA VAL A 52 10.86 -16.13 -6.97
C VAL A 52 11.04 -17.62 -7.31
N PRO A 53 12.28 -18.13 -7.32
CA PRO A 53 12.54 -19.55 -7.59
C PRO A 53 11.73 -20.46 -6.66
N GLY A 54 11.06 -21.47 -7.22
CA GLY A 54 10.25 -22.43 -6.47
C GLY A 54 8.85 -21.94 -6.03
N VAL A 55 8.57 -20.64 -6.11
CA VAL A 55 7.26 -20.05 -5.76
C VAL A 55 6.48 -19.59 -7.00
N GLY A 56 7.17 -19.04 -8.00
CA GLY A 56 6.56 -18.52 -9.22
C GLY A 56 6.65 -16.99 -9.33
N GLU A 57 5.71 -16.38 -10.06
CA GLU A 57 5.62 -14.92 -10.18
C GLU A 57 4.70 -14.35 -9.10
N LEU A 58 5.20 -13.35 -8.38
CA LEU A 58 4.48 -12.67 -7.30
C LEU A 58 4.14 -11.23 -7.69
N ASP A 59 3.00 -10.78 -7.20
CA ASP A 59 2.56 -9.39 -7.21
C ASP A 59 2.37 -8.94 -5.75
N SER A 60 2.86 -7.75 -5.43
CA SER A 60 2.73 -7.10 -4.11
C SER A 60 1.27 -6.79 -3.73
N ARG A 61 0.33 -6.95 -4.66
CA ARG A 61 -1.08 -6.59 -4.54
C ARG A 61 -2.05 -7.76 -4.77
N VAL A 62 -1.60 -8.99 -4.52
CA VAL A 62 -2.41 -10.20 -4.66
C VAL A 62 -2.24 -11.08 -3.43
#